data_AF-A0A412HTR8-F1
#
_entry.id   AF-A0A412HTR8-F1
#
_cell.length_a   1.000
_cell.length_b   1.000
_cell.length_c   1.000
_cell.angle_alpha   90.00
_cell.angle_beta   90.00
_cell.angle_gamma   90.00
#
_symmetry.space_group_name_H-M   'P 1'
#
loop_
_entity.id
_entity.type
_entity.pdbx_description
1 polymer ?
#
loop_
_entity_poly.entity_id
_entity_poly.type
_entity_poly.pdbx_seq_one_letter_code
_entity_poly.pdbx_strand_id
1 'polypeptide(L)'
;MALDNFRRITINVDTANDYIPPVTLSGGDSNGRTLLVKLTDNGKAITSAAGITAKLAYADGCGNSGYKTMTPVSGYETAAWECAAPGSVLKTDSAHLCVQFWQGSDVVCTRVFHASVDRNLVSLESGTTSGDAVKELYDTIANLNQVINRANASANKADSSAASADANADAANRAASAATAAAKQANAAASATKPYYMQAAEPARDKRVDGMLWMQTNESTKKIAAFNRWDAGLPGTALWPGATTFPSDSTFPDEKGAWTAFGI
;
A
#
# COMPACT_ATOMS: atom_id res chain seq x y z
N MET A 1 34.33 21.63 -11.24
CA MET A 1 35.32 20.54 -11.08
C MET A 1 36.24 20.57 -12.29
N ALA A 2 37.54 20.46 -12.07
CA ALA A 2 38.59 20.68 -13.06
C ALA A 2 38.82 19.47 -14.01
N LEU A 3 37.80 19.14 -14.82
CA LEU A 3 37.95 18.23 -15.98
C LEU A 3 37.74 18.95 -17.33
N ASP A 4 37.27 20.20 -17.32
CA ASP A 4 36.86 20.93 -18.54
C ASP A 4 38.01 21.28 -19.50
N ASN A 5 39.28 21.23 -19.05
CA ASN A 5 40.39 21.82 -19.80
C ASN A 5 41.40 20.83 -20.42
N PHE A 6 41.15 19.51 -20.39
CA PHE A 6 42.17 18.52 -20.79
C PHE A 6 41.92 17.77 -22.10
N ARG A 7 40.86 18.07 -22.86
CA ARG A 7 40.46 17.22 -23.99
C ARG A 7 39.95 17.97 -25.22
N ARG A 8 40.58 19.09 -25.58
CA ARG A 8 40.23 19.85 -26.78
C ARG A 8 41.06 19.39 -28.00
N ILE A 9 40.41 18.90 -29.05
CA ILE A 9 41.01 18.60 -30.34
C ILE A 9 40.85 19.84 -31.22
N THR A 10 41.96 20.41 -31.69
CA THR A 10 41.93 21.56 -32.59
C THR A 10 41.86 21.09 -34.04
N ILE A 11 40.89 21.60 -34.76
CA ILE A 11 40.66 21.40 -36.19
C ILE A 11 40.88 22.75 -36.86
N ASN A 12 41.98 22.87 -37.60
CA ASN A 12 42.24 24.06 -38.41
C ASN A 12 41.56 23.87 -39.76
N VAL A 13 40.68 24.80 -40.10
CA VAL A 13 39.97 24.84 -41.37
C VAL A 13 40.49 26.05 -42.14
N ASP A 14 40.88 25.83 -43.38
CA ASP A 14 41.24 26.89 -44.31
C ASP A 14 40.30 26.86 -45.51
N THR A 15 39.65 27.97 -45.85
CA THR A 15 38.73 28.03 -47.00
C THR A 15 39.42 27.86 -48.36
N ALA A 16 40.74 27.97 -48.42
CA ALA A 16 41.52 27.70 -49.63
C ALA A 16 42.20 26.31 -49.62
N ASN A 17 42.32 25.66 -48.45
CA ASN A 17 42.90 24.33 -48.32
C ASN A 17 41.94 23.39 -47.57
N ASP A 18 41.38 22.45 -48.31
CA ASP A 18 40.31 21.58 -47.82
C ASP A 18 40.78 20.38 -46.98
N TYR A 19 42.09 20.17 -46.80
CA TYR A 19 42.57 19.00 -46.08
C TYR A 19 42.45 19.16 -44.57
N ILE A 20 41.68 18.26 -43.94
CA ILE A 20 41.57 18.13 -42.49
C ILE A 20 42.05 16.72 -42.10
N PRO A 21 43.03 16.60 -41.19
CA PRO A 21 43.52 15.29 -40.75
C PRO A 21 42.44 14.53 -39.97
N PRO A 22 42.44 13.18 -40.03
CA PRO A 22 41.56 12.37 -39.19
C PRO A 22 41.76 12.65 -37.69
N VAL A 23 40.68 12.53 -36.93
CA VAL A 23 40.67 12.75 -35.47
C VAL A 23 40.40 11.46 -34.72
N THR A 24 40.91 11.35 -33.49
CA THR A 24 40.65 10.20 -32.61
C THR A 24 39.82 10.64 -31.40
N LEU A 25 38.67 10.00 -31.23
CA LEU A 25 37.73 10.20 -30.13
C LEU A 25 37.81 9.02 -29.15
N SER A 26 37.26 9.18 -27.94
CA SER A 26 37.26 8.15 -26.90
C SER A 26 35.82 7.73 -26.62
N GLY A 27 35.49 6.46 -26.82
CA GLY A 27 34.14 5.94 -26.57
C GLY A 27 33.77 5.87 -25.09
N GLY A 28 34.74 6.01 -24.19
CA GLY A 28 34.53 6.10 -22.74
C GLY A 28 34.25 7.53 -22.23
N ASP A 29 33.94 8.48 -23.11
CA ASP A 29 33.68 9.87 -22.72
C ASP A 29 32.16 10.15 -22.71
N SER A 30 31.61 10.58 -21.56
CA SER A 30 30.17 10.90 -21.43
C SER A 30 29.78 12.24 -22.05
N ASN A 31 30.70 13.21 -22.05
CA ASN A 31 30.57 14.51 -22.72
C ASN A 31 31.66 14.73 -23.80
N GLY A 32 32.31 13.64 -24.24
CA GLY A 32 33.28 13.65 -25.34
C GLY A 32 34.56 14.46 -25.11
N ARG A 33 35.47 14.32 -26.08
CA ARG A 33 36.49 15.34 -26.36
C ARG A 33 35.81 16.55 -27.02
N THR A 34 36.25 17.76 -26.71
CA THR A 34 35.75 18.99 -27.32
C THR A 34 36.44 19.23 -28.65
N LEU A 35 35.67 19.34 -29.73
CA LEU A 35 36.19 19.72 -31.04
C LEU A 35 36.19 21.25 -31.13
N LEU A 36 37.38 21.85 -31.24
CA LEU A 36 37.56 23.27 -31.49
C LEU A 36 37.92 23.47 -32.96
N VAL A 37 37.13 24.25 -33.66
CA VAL A 37 37.37 24.62 -35.05
C VAL A 37 37.90 26.05 -35.10
N LYS A 38 38.94 26.27 -35.91
CA LYS A 38 39.55 27.58 -36.19
C LYS A 38 39.53 27.85 -37.70
N LEU A 39 39.16 29.06 -38.11
CA LEU A 39 38.92 29.37 -39.52
C LEU A 39 39.96 30.33 -40.12
N THR A 40 40.67 29.92 -41.15
CA THR A 40 41.53 30.77 -41.98
C THR A 40 41.00 30.84 -43.40
N ASP A 41 41.44 31.85 -44.15
CA ASP A 41 41.22 31.97 -45.58
C ASP A 41 42.55 32.20 -46.29
N ASN A 42 43.02 31.17 -47.01
CA ASN A 42 44.30 31.16 -47.70
C ASN A 42 45.46 31.54 -46.76
N GLY A 43 45.48 30.91 -45.59
CA GLY A 43 46.45 31.16 -44.52
C GLY A 43 46.25 32.48 -43.75
N LYS A 44 45.27 33.32 -44.12
CA LYS A 44 44.96 34.56 -43.38
C LYS A 44 43.91 34.32 -42.31
N ALA A 45 44.09 34.92 -41.14
CA ALA A 45 43.14 34.80 -40.05
C ALA A 45 41.82 35.53 -40.37
N ILE A 46 40.70 34.83 -40.26
CA ILE A 46 39.38 35.45 -40.14
C ILE A 46 39.22 35.83 -38.68
N THR A 47 39.20 37.12 -38.33
CA THR A 47 39.35 37.57 -36.93
C THR A 47 38.02 37.71 -36.17
N SER A 48 36.88 37.56 -36.84
CA SER A 48 35.56 37.72 -36.24
C SER A 48 34.65 36.54 -36.55
N ALA A 49 34.04 35.98 -35.50
CA ALA A 49 32.97 34.98 -35.61
C ALA A 49 31.57 35.63 -35.78
N ALA A 50 31.47 36.97 -35.72
CA ALA A 50 30.19 37.66 -35.73
C ALA A 50 29.44 37.43 -37.05
N GLY A 51 28.17 37.03 -36.95
CA GLY A 51 27.33 36.72 -38.12
C GLY A 51 27.60 35.36 -38.77
N ILE A 52 28.55 34.57 -38.24
CA ILE A 52 28.87 33.23 -38.72
C ILE A 52 28.44 32.19 -37.69
N THR A 53 27.57 31.26 -38.11
CA THR A 53 27.18 30.10 -37.30
C THR A 53 27.91 28.86 -37.80
N ALA A 54 28.69 28.22 -36.92
CA ALA A 54 29.32 26.93 -37.21
C ALA A 54 28.46 25.76 -36.72
N LYS A 55 28.33 24.71 -37.53
CA LYS A 55 27.67 23.45 -37.17
C LYS A 55 28.60 22.28 -37.51
N LEU A 56 28.78 21.37 -36.57
CA LEU A 56 29.40 20.08 -36.82
C LEU A 56 28.33 19.13 -37.35
N ALA A 57 28.33 18.82 -38.63
CA ALA A 57 27.51 17.76 -39.20
C ALA A 57 28.25 16.41 -39.07
N TYR A 58 27.49 15.35 -38.81
CA TYR A 58 28.03 14.02 -38.60
C TYR A 58 27.15 12.94 -39.22
N ALA A 59 27.79 11.85 -39.63
CA ALA A 59 27.18 10.55 -39.84
C ALA A 59 27.96 9.54 -39.00
N ASP A 60 27.28 8.86 -38.08
CA ASP A 60 27.89 7.80 -37.28
C ASP A 60 28.07 6.51 -38.09
N GLY A 61 28.90 5.60 -37.58
CA GLY A 61 29.16 4.31 -38.22
C GLY A 61 27.95 3.37 -38.31
N CYS A 62 26.79 3.76 -37.80
CA CYS A 62 25.56 2.96 -37.74
C CYS A 62 24.40 3.56 -38.56
N GLY A 63 24.64 4.60 -39.34
CA GLY A 63 23.66 5.19 -40.25
C GLY A 63 22.81 6.30 -39.65
N ASN A 64 23.05 6.74 -38.40
CA ASN A 64 22.44 7.97 -37.90
C ASN A 64 23.27 9.16 -38.38
N SER A 65 22.57 10.23 -38.76
CA SER A 65 23.22 11.49 -39.11
C SER A 65 22.50 12.66 -38.45
N GLY A 66 23.21 13.77 -38.32
CA GLY A 66 22.68 14.96 -37.70
C GLY A 66 23.70 16.08 -37.68
N TYR A 67 23.40 17.12 -36.90
CA TYR A 67 24.36 18.18 -36.65
C TYR A 67 24.32 18.63 -35.20
N LYS A 68 25.41 19.27 -34.77
CA LYS A 68 25.52 19.96 -33.50
C LYS A 68 25.97 21.39 -33.75
N THR A 69 25.18 22.36 -33.30
CA THR A 69 25.59 23.76 -33.34
C THR A 69 26.81 23.97 -32.45
N MET A 70 27.82 24.65 -32.99
CA MET A 70 29.06 24.96 -32.27
C MET A 70 28.96 26.36 -31.65
N THR A 71 29.50 26.50 -30.44
CA THR A 71 29.49 27.76 -29.69
C THR A 71 30.76 28.56 -30.02
N PRO A 72 30.67 29.86 -30.35
CA PRO A 72 31.85 30.68 -30.58
C PRO A 72 32.69 30.81 -29.31
N VAL A 73 34.01 30.78 -29.47
CA VAL A 73 34.99 30.86 -28.37
C VAL A 73 35.96 32.01 -28.62
N SER A 74 36.11 32.89 -27.64
CA SER A 74 37.08 33.98 -27.66
C SER A 74 38.46 33.54 -27.19
N GLY A 75 39.50 34.34 -27.47
CA GLY A 75 40.88 34.08 -27.01
C GLY A 75 41.77 33.38 -28.03
N TYR A 76 41.35 33.34 -29.30
CA TYR A 76 42.14 32.87 -30.43
C TYR A 76 42.35 34.01 -31.45
N GLU A 77 43.45 33.97 -32.20
CA GLU A 77 43.78 34.95 -33.26
C GLU A 77 42.81 34.89 -34.46
N THR A 78 42.13 33.76 -34.59
CA THR A 78 41.11 33.48 -35.60
C THR A 78 39.77 33.19 -34.92
N ALA A 79 38.68 33.45 -35.63
CA ALA A 79 37.34 33.02 -35.32
C ALA A 79 37.32 31.52 -35.04
N ALA A 80 36.83 31.18 -33.85
CA ALA A 80 36.84 29.82 -33.36
C ALA A 80 35.49 29.44 -32.76
N TRP A 81 35.14 28.16 -32.91
CA TRP A 81 33.93 27.58 -32.34
C TRP A 81 34.23 26.23 -31.75
N GLU A 82 33.44 25.81 -30.76
CA GLU A 82 33.59 24.50 -30.17
C GLU A 82 32.27 23.76 -29.96
N CYS A 83 32.35 22.44 -29.97
CA CYS A 83 31.31 21.59 -29.44
C CYS A 83 31.90 20.27 -28.92
N ALA A 84 31.25 19.67 -27.94
CA ALA A 84 31.54 18.29 -27.57
C ALA A 84 31.16 17.34 -28.73
N ALA A 85 31.98 16.32 -28.99
CA ALA A 85 31.66 15.27 -29.95
C ALA A 85 30.25 14.68 -29.69
N PRO A 86 29.43 14.39 -30.72
CA PRO A 86 28.10 13.82 -30.53
C PRO A 86 28.15 12.48 -29.81
N GLY A 87 27.25 12.25 -28.85
CA GLY A 87 27.25 11.00 -28.06
C GLY A 87 26.96 9.75 -28.91
N SER A 88 26.22 9.87 -30.02
CA SER A 88 26.01 8.78 -30.97
C SER A 88 27.31 8.35 -31.66
N VAL A 89 28.14 9.31 -32.08
CA VAL A 89 29.46 9.06 -32.67
C VAL A 89 30.35 8.28 -31.70
N LEU A 90 30.35 8.65 -30.41
CA LEU A 90 31.19 8.00 -29.38
C LEU A 90 30.81 6.54 -29.08
N LYS A 91 29.63 6.08 -29.53
CA LYS A 91 29.16 4.69 -29.34
C LYS A 91 29.47 3.76 -30.51
N THR A 92 30.16 4.27 -31.53
CA THR A 92 30.54 3.53 -32.73
C THR A 92 32.06 3.45 -32.84
N ASP A 93 32.61 2.63 -33.73
CA ASP A 93 34.07 2.54 -33.94
C ASP A 93 34.62 3.67 -34.84
N SER A 94 33.75 4.35 -35.61
CA SER A 94 34.13 5.42 -36.53
C SER A 94 32.97 6.32 -36.92
N ALA A 95 33.27 7.53 -37.40
CA ALA A 95 32.29 8.46 -37.95
C ALA A 95 32.87 9.34 -39.07
N HIS A 96 31.98 9.92 -39.87
CA HIS A 96 32.27 10.95 -40.86
C HIS A 96 31.78 12.30 -40.37
N LEU A 97 32.66 13.30 -40.37
CA LEU A 97 32.39 14.63 -39.84
C LEU A 97 32.64 15.69 -40.89
N CYS A 98 31.88 16.79 -40.88
CA CYS A 98 32.23 18.02 -41.58
C CYS A 98 31.75 19.23 -40.78
N VAL A 99 32.35 20.40 -41.02
CA VAL A 99 31.93 21.66 -40.40
C VAL A 99 31.26 22.52 -41.45
N GLN A 100 30.07 23.02 -41.13
CA GLN A 100 29.30 23.93 -41.96
C GLN A 100 29.38 25.33 -41.34
N PHE A 101 29.79 26.32 -42.13
CA PHE A 101 29.75 27.73 -41.77
C PHE A 101 28.60 28.41 -42.49
N TRP A 102 27.71 29.02 -41.72
CA TRP A 102 26.52 29.70 -42.21
C TRP A 102 26.67 31.20 -42.01
N GLN A 103 26.44 31.98 -43.05
CA GLN A 103 26.37 33.44 -42.98
C GLN A 103 25.12 33.90 -43.74
N GLY A 104 24.05 34.20 -43.01
CA GLY A 104 22.74 34.42 -43.64
C GLY A 104 22.23 33.15 -44.33
N SER A 105 21.99 33.23 -45.65
CA SER A 105 21.59 32.10 -46.50
C SER A 105 22.77 31.29 -47.06
N ASP A 106 23.98 31.83 -46.97
CA ASP A 106 25.16 31.21 -47.58
C ASP A 106 25.75 30.15 -46.67
N VAL A 107 26.09 29.00 -47.26
CA VAL A 107 26.64 27.86 -46.53
C VAL A 107 27.87 27.34 -47.24
N VAL A 108 28.97 27.27 -46.50
CA VAL A 108 30.21 26.61 -46.95
C VAL A 108 30.49 25.47 -46.00
N CYS A 109 30.83 24.30 -46.56
CA CYS A 109 31.17 23.12 -45.78
C CYS A 109 32.63 22.78 -45.99
N THR A 110 33.29 22.31 -44.94
CA THR A 110 34.57 21.61 -45.09
C THR A 110 34.35 20.31 -45.88
N ARG A 111 35.44 19.77 -46.42
CA ARG A 111 35.44 18.34 -46.77
C ARG A 111 35.11 17.48 -45.56
N VAL A 112 34.63 16.27 -45.86
CA VAL A 112 34.43 15.24 -44.86
C VAL A 112 35.80 14.78 -44.34
N PHE A 113 35.94 14.75 -43.03
CA PHE A 113 37.09 14.17 -42.34
C PHE A 113 36.64 13.01 -41.45
N HIS A 114 37.52 12.03 -41.30
CA HIS A 114 37.22 10.81 -40.57
C HIS A 114 37.51 10.97 -39.08
N ALA A 115 36.64 10.39 -38.25
CA ALA A 115 36.88 10.20 -36.83
C ALA A 115 37.00 8.70 -36.53
N SER A 116 38.10 8.28 -35.91
CA SER A 116 38.21 6.96 -35.26
C SER A 116 37.79 7.09 -33.80
N VAL A 117 37.12 6.07 -33.26
CA VAL A 117 36.69 6.08 -31.86
C VAL A 117 37.35 4.92 -31.14
N ASP A 118 38.17 5.23 -30.13
CA ASP A 118 38.79 4.22 -29.30
C ASP A 118 37.70 3.48 -28.51
N ARG A 119 37.75 2.15 -28.55
CA ARG A 119 36.81 1.30 -27.82
C ARG A 119 36.83 1.66 -26.34
N ASN A 120 35.66 1.82 -25.77
CA ASN A 120 35.53 1.98 -24.34
C ASN A 120 36.00 0.71 -23.61
N LEU A 121 36.98 0.84 -22.71
CA LEU A 121 37.43 -0.23 -21.83
C LEU A 121 36.83 -0.11 -20.41
N VAL A 122 36.22 1.02 -20.08
CA VAL A 122 35.69 1.34 -18.76
C VAL A 122 34.18 1.49 -18.87
N SER A 123 33.39 0.57 -18.32
CA SER A 123 31.94 0.77 -18.25
C SER A 123 31.67 2.04 -17.43
N LEU A 124 31.13 3.07 -18.10
CA LEU A 124 30.72 4.32 -17.46
C LEU A 124 29.38 4.16 -16.74
N GLU A 125 28.68 3.06 -16.98
CA GLU A 125 27.57 2.65 -16.13
C GLU A 125 28.17 2.20 -14.80
N SER A 126 27.90 2.97 -13.75
CA SER A 126 28.27 2.58 -12.39
C SER A 126 27.61 1.23 -12.08
N GLY A 127 28.39 0.16 -12.09
CA GLY A 127 27.97 -1.16 -11.62
C GLY A 127 27.55 -2.19 -12.68
N THR A 128 27.86 -2.02 -13.96
CA THR A 128 27.54 -3.05 -14.98
C THR A 128 28.75 -3.42 -15.82
N THR A 129 29.75 -4.05 -15.19
CA THR A 129 30.39 -5.15 -15.93
C THR A 129 29.47 -6.38 -15.87
N SER A 130 29.54 -7.29 -16.84
CA SER A 130 28.70 -8.50 -16.84
C SER A 130 28.84 -9.33 -15.55
N GLY A 131 29.95 -9.19 -14.82
CA GLY A 131 30.13 -9.79 -13.49
C GLY A 131 29.32 -9.13 -12.38
N ASP A 132 29.17 -7.80 -12.42
CA ASP A 132 28.39 -7.04 -11.42
C ASP A 132 26.89 -7.27 -11.59
N ALA A 133 26.39 -7.36 -12.83
CA ALA A 133 24.98 -7.66 -13.11
C ALA A 133 24.57 -9.06 -12.58
N VAL A 134 25.48 -10.04 -12.68
CA VAL A 134 25.26 -11.39 -12.13
C VAL A 134 25.28 -11.35 -10.60
N LYS A 135 26.15 -10.54 -10.00
CA LYS A 135 26.16 -10.34 -8.54
C LYS A 135 24.87 -9.67 -8.04
N GLU A 136 24.39 -8.64 -8.72
CA GLU A 136 23.14 -7.96 -8.38
C GLU A 136 21.94 -8.92 -8.46
N LEU A 137 21.94 -9.82 -9.45
CA LEU A 137 20.94 -10.89 -9.54
C LEU A 137 21.00 -11.83 -8.34
N TYR A 138 22.18 -12.29 -7.93
CA TYR A 138 22.34 -13.14 -6.74
C TYR A 138 21.88 -12.44 -5.46
N ASP A 139 22.23 -11.17 -5.29
CA ASP A 139 21.81 -10.38 -4.13
C ASP A 139 20.29 -10.16 -4.13
N THR A 140 19.69 -9.96 -5.30
CA THR A 140 18.23 -9.88 -5.46
C THR A 140 17.54 -11.19 -5.09
N ILE A 141 18.07 -12.34 -5.55
CA ILE A 141 17.56 -13.66 -5.18
C ILE A 141 17.67 -13.90 -3.66
N ALA A 142 18.78 -13.50 -3.04
CA ALA A 142 18.96 -13.61 -1.60
C ALA A 142 17.92 -12.77 -0.83
N ASN A 143 17.67 -11.53 -1.27
CA ASN A 143 16.64 -10.67 -0.70
C ASN A 143 15.23 -11.26 -0.87
N LEU A 144 14.91 -11.82 -2.05
CA LEU A 144 13.65 -12.51 -2.29
C LEU A 144 13.43 -13.68 -1.34
N ASN A 145 14.47 -14.49 -1.09
CA ASN A 145 14.39 -15.59 -0.11
C ASN A 145 14.11 -15.08 1.31
N GLN A 146 14.68 -13.94 1.71
CA GLN A 146 14.36 -13.33 3.01
C GLN A 146 12.89 -12.87 3.09
N VAL A 147 12.36 -12.28 2.01
CA VAL A 147 10.95 -11.86 1.94
C VAL A 147 10.02 -13.07 2.05
N ILE A 148 10.31 -14.17 1.35
CA ILE A 148 9.54 -15.42 1.44
C ILE A 148 9.53 -15.96 2.86
N ASN A 149 10.68 -15.98 3.54
CA ASN A 149 10.76 -16.45 4.93
C ASN A 149 9.94 -15.58 5.89
N ARG A 150 9.93 -14.25 5.70
CA ARG A 150 9.09 -13.34 6.49
C ARG A 150 7.61 -13.56 6.24
N ALA A 151 7.22 -13.78 4.98
CA ALA A 151 5.84 -14.08 4.61
C ALA A 151 5.36 -15.39 5.26
N ASN A 152 6.16 -16.45 5.19
CA ASN A 152 5.86 -17.74 5.81
C ASN A 152 5.72 -17.62 7.34
N ALA A 153 6.60 -16.87 8.00
CA ALA A 153 6.51 -16.62 9.44
C ALA A 153 5.22 -15.87 9.82
N SER A 154 4.82 -14.89 8.99
CA SER A 154 3.56 -14.15 9.19
C SER A 154 2.33 -15.04 8.99
N ALA A 155 2.33 -15.91 7.98
CA ALA A 155 1.24 -16.87 7.74
C ALA A 155 1.06 -17.81 8.94
N ASN A 156 2.15 -18.42 9.44
CA ASN A 156 2.10 -19.28 10.62
C ASN A 156 1.55 -18.57 11.87
N LYS A 157 1.92 -17.28 12.05
CA LYS A 157 1.39 -16.47 13.16
C LYS A 157 -0.09 -16.17 13.00
N ALA A 158 -0.56 -15.95 11.77
CA ALA A 158 -1.98 -15.75 11.47
C ALA A 158 -2.78 -17.03 11.77
N ASP A 159 -2.31 -18.19 11.31
CA ASP A 159 -2.95 -19.48 11.59
C ASP A 159 -3.04 -19.77 13.09
N SER A 160 -1.97 -19.49 13.83
CA SER A 160 -1.95 -19.64 15.29
C SER A 160 -2.95 -18.70 15.98
N SER A 161 -3.13 -17.48 15.44
CA SER A 161 -4.06 -16.49 15.97
C SER A 161 -5.52 -16.88 15.66
N ALA A 162 -5.78 -17.43 14.47
CA ALA A 162 -7.09 -17.98 14.10
C ALA A 162 -7.48 -19.15 15.01
N ALA A 163 -6.58 -20.12 15.22
CA ALA A 163 -6.82 -21.24 16.13
C ALA A 163 -7.09 -20.76 17.58
N SER A 164 -6.40 -19.72 18.03
CA SER A 164 -6.65 -19.12 19.35
C SER A 164 -8.02 -18.43 19.43
N ALA A 165 -8.46 -17.78 18.35
CA ALA A 165 -9.77 -17.15 18.28
C ALA A 165 -10.89 -18.19 18.32
N ASP A 166 -10.76 -19.29 17.58
CA ASP A 166 -11.72 -20.40 17.59
C ASP A 166 -11.83 -21.02 19.00
N ALA A 167 -10.70 -21.27 19.66
CA ALA A 167 -10.67 -21.78 21.03
C ALA A 167 -11.36 -20.83 22.02
N ASN A 168 -11.17 -19.51 21.87
CA ASN A 168 -11.83 -18.51 22.71
C ASN A 168 -13.33 -18.45 22.45
N ALA A 169 -13.76 -18.57 21.19
CA ALA A 169 -15.19 -18.61 20.83
C ALA A 169 -15.87 -19.85 21.44
N ASP A 170 -15.22 -21.02 21.37
CA ASP A 170 -15.71 -22.24 22.01
C ASP A 170 -15.81 -22.11 23.53
N ALA A 171 -14.80 -21.50 24.17
CA ALA A 171 -14.82 -21.24 25.60
C ALA A 171 -15.98 -20.31 26.00
N ALA A 172 -16.21 -19.26 25.22
CA ALA A 172 -17.33 -18.34 25.44
C ALA A 172 -18.69 -19.03 25.29
N ASN A 173 -18.85 -19.87 24.26
CA ASN A 173 -20.09 -20.64 24.03
C ASN A 173 -20.37 -21.63 25.17
N ARG A 174 -19.34 -22.29 25.70
CA ARG A 174 -19.46 -23.16 26.87
C ARG A 174 -19.89 -22.38 28.11
N ALA A 175 -19.28 -21.21 28.35
CA ALA A 175 -19.64 -20.34 29.47
C ALA A 175 -21.10 -19.85 29.36
N ALA A 176 -21.54 -19.42 28.18
CA ALA A 176 -22.92 -18.99 27.93
C ALA A 176 -23.94 -20.13 28.14
N SER A 177 -23.60 -21.34 27.70
CA SER A 177 -24.43 -22.53 27.90
C SER A 177 -24.54 -22.88 29.40
N ALA A 178 -23.43 -22.82 30.13
CA ALA A 178 -23.40 -23.04 31.57
C ALA A 178 -24.23 -22.00 32.33
N ALA A 179 -24.11 -20.71 31.96
CA ALA A 179 -24.92 -19.64 32.54
C ALA A 179 -26.42 -19.85 32.29
N THR A 180 -26.79 -20.26 31.07
CA THR A 180 -28.19 -20.59 30.72
C THR A 180 -28.72 -21.76 31.55
N ALA A 181 -27.91 -22.80 31.75
CA ALA A 181 -28.28 -23.94 32.59
C ALA A 181 -28.46 -23.53 34.05
N ALA A 182 -27.55 -22.72 34.60
CA ALA A 182 -27.64 -22.20 35.95
C ALA A 182 -28.90 -21.33 36.15
N ALA A 183 -29.24 -20.47 35.18
CA ALA A 183 -30.45 -19.67 35.23
C ALA A 183 -31.72 -20.53 35.23
N LYS A 184 -31.77 -21.60 34.41
CA LYS A 184 -32.89 -22.55 34.42
C LYS A 184 -33.04 -23.24 35.78
N GLN A 185 -31.93 -23.66 36.38
CA GLN A 185 -31.95 -24.27 37.72
C GLN A 185 -32.42 -23.30 38.79
N ALA A 186 -31.95 -22.04 38.75
CA ALA A 186 -32.38 -21.00 39.67
C ALA A 186 -33.88 -20.69 39.54
N ASN A 187 -34.39 -20.59 38.31
CA ASN A 187 -35.83 -20.39 38.07
C ASN A 187 -36.68 -21.58 38.55
N ALA A 188 -36.21 -22.81 38.36
CA ALA A 188 -36.87 -24.01 38.87
C ALA A 188 -36.86 -24.07 40.42
N ALA A 189 -35.76 -23.65 41.06
CA ALA A 189 -35.68 -23.56 42.51
C ALA A 189 -36.61 -22.46 43.06
N ALA A 190 -36.69 -21.32 42.38
CA ALA A 190 -37.59 -20.23 42.74
C ALA A 190 -39.08 -20.65 42.63
N SER A 191 -39.46 -21.35 41.56
CA SER A 191 -40.84 -21.85 41.39
C SER A 191 -41.19 -22.97 42.37
N ALA A 192 -40.23 -23.77 42.82
CA ALA A 192 -40.42 -24.78 43.86
C ALA A 192 -40.55 -24.19 45.27
N THR A 193 -40.12 -22.94 45.50
CA THR A 193 -40.18 -22.28 46.80
C THR A 193 -41.61 -21.80 47.06
N LYS A 194 -42.39 -22.59 47.79
CA LYS A 194 -43.78 -22.26 48.14
C LYS A 194 -43.83 -21.52 49.49
N PRO A 195 -44.44 -20.32 49.57
CA PRO A 195 -44.54 -19.57 50.82
C PRO A 195 -45.48 -20.27 51.80
N TYR A 196 -45.21 -20.06 53.09
CA TYR A 196 -46.11 -20.47 54.18
C TYR A 196 -46.47 -19.25 55.04
N TYR A 197 -47.73 -19.16 55.46
CA TYR A 197 -48.25 -18.09 56.30
C TYR A 197 -48.81 -18.66 57.59
N MET A 198 -48.53 -18.01 58.73
CA MET A 198 -49.09 -18.34 60.05
C MET A 198 -49.71 -17.07 60.64
N GLN A 199 -50.99 -16.84 60.37
CA GLN A 199 -51.69 -15.63 60.76
C GLN A 199 -53.20 -15.87 60.80
N ALA A 200 -53.93 -15.01 61.53
CA ALA A 200 -55.38 -15.14 61.68
C ALA A 200 -56.13 -14.75 60.40
N ALA A 201 -55.65 -13.72 59.71
CA ALA A 201 -56.22 -13.22 58.47
C ALA A 201 -55.75 -14.05 57.26
N GLU A 202 -56.60 -14.15 56.25
CA GLU A 202 -56.25 -14.81 54.99
C GLU A 202 -55.12 -14.05 54.27
N PRO A 203 -54.08 -14.74 53.73
CA PRO A 203 -53.05 -14.11 52.93
C PRO A 203 -53.63 -13.32 51.75
N ALA A 204 -53.05 -12.14 51.45
CA ALA A 204 -53.50 -11.28 50.35
C ALA A 204 -53.44 -12.01 49.01
N ARG A 205 -54.39 -11.72 48.09
CA ARG A 205 -54.57 -12.47 46.84
C ARG A 205 -53.33 -12.44 45.93
N ASP A 206 -52.62 -11.31 45.88
CA ASP A 206 -51.38 -11.12 45.11
C ASP A 206 -50.20 -11.96 45.63
N LYS A 207 -50.31 -12.50 46.84
CA LYS A 207 -49.31 -13.39 47.45
C LYS A 207 -49.66 -14.86 47.30
N ARG A 208 -50.80 -15.19 46.68
CA ARG A 208 -51.25 -16.57 46.56
C ARG A 208 -50.63 -17.26 45.35
N VAL A 209 -49.96 -18.37 45.61
CA VAL A 209 -49.34 -19.21 44.58
C VAL A 209 -49.76 -20.65 44.78
N ASP A 210 -49.84 -21.43 43.70
CA ASP A 210 -50.29 -22.82 43.76
C ASP A 210 -49.47 -23.65 44.76
N GLY A 211 -50.18 -24.34 45.65
CA GLY A 211 -49.63 -25.17 46.72
C GLY A 211 -49.00 -24.41 47.88
N MET A 212 -49.16 -23.08 48.01
CA MET A 212 -48.77 -22.37 49.23
C MET A 212 -49.55 -22.90 50.44
N LEU A 213 -48.98 -22.72 51.64
CA LEU A 213 -49.61 -23.16 52.89
C LEU A 213 -50.05 -21.97 53.73
N TRP A 214 -51.22 -22.09 54.34
CA TRP A 214 -51.71 -21.13 55.32
C TRP A 214 -52.22 -21.87 56.56
N MET A 215 -51.56 -21.60 57.68
CA MET A 215 -51.97 -22.04 59.00
C MET A 215 -52.75 -20.90 59.65
N GLN A 216 -54.07 -21.05 59.71
CA GLN A 216 -54.92 -20.04 60.30
C GLN A 216 -54.78 -20.09 61.82
N THR A 217 -54.34 -19.00 62.42
CA THR A 217 -54.22 -18.91 63.88
C THR A 217 -55.47 -18.31 64.50
N ASN A 218 -55.86 -18.82 65.67
CA ASN A 218 -56.81 -18.18 66.55
C ASN A 218 -56.03 -17.51 67.68
N GLU A 219 -55.90 -16.19 67.61
CA GLU A 219 -55.07 -15.41 68.52
C GLU A 219 -55.65 -15.31 69.94
N SER A 220 -56.97 -15.46 70.11
CA SER A 220 -57.61 -15.42 71.43
C SER A 220 -57.44 -16.72 72.19
N THR A 221 -57.48 -17.87 71.50
CA THR A 221 -57.28 -19.19 72.11
C THR A 221 -55.86 -19.72 71.99
N LYS A 222 -54.95 -18.99 71.31
CA LYS A 222 -53.56 -19.41 71.01
C LYS A 222 -53.48 -20.81 70.38
N LYS A 223 -54.38 -21.11 69.45
CA LYS A 223 -54.46 -22.41 68.75
C LYS A 223 -54.42 -22.23 67.24
N ILE A 224 -54.07 -23.29 66.52
CA ILE A 224 -54.29 -23.37 65.07
C ILE A 224 -55.76 -23.71 64.86
N ALA A 225 -56.46 -22.88 64.08
CA ALA A 225 -57.86 -23.07 63.73
C ALA A 225 -58.03 -23.99 62.52
N ALA A 226 -57.15 -23.85 61.52
CA ALA A 226 -57.18 -24.65 60.30
C ALA A 226 -55.80 -24.73 59.65
N PHE A 227 -55.57 -25.79 58.89
CA PHE A 227 -54.41 -25.97 58.02
C PHE A 227 -54.89 -26.04 56.57
N ASN A 228 -54.46 -25.09 55.74
CA ASN A 228 -54.98 -24.93 54.37
C ASN A 228 -53.84 -24.91 53.34
N ARG A 229 -54.12 -25.42 52.14
CA ARG A 229 -53.31 -25.23 50.93
C ARG A 229 -54.11 -24.48 49.88
N TRP A 230 -53.48 -23.51 49.21
CA TRP A 230 -54.09 -22.87 48.05
C TRP A 230 -53.87 -23.76 46.83
N ASP A 231 -54.93 -24.08 46.11
CA ASP A 231 -54.85 -24.80 44.83
C ASP A 231 -55.24 -23.83 43.72
N ALA A 232 -54.28 -23.45 42.87
CA ALA A 232 -54.53 -22.58 41.73
C ALA A 232 -54.84 -23.39 40.47
N GLY A 233 -55.73 -22.89 39.61
CA GLY A 233 -55.97 -23.49 38.29
C GLY A 233 -56.86 -24.75 38.31
N LEU A 234 -57.96 -24.73 39.06
CA LEU A 234 -58.95 -25.81 39.04
C LEU A 234 -59.44 -26.07 37.59
N PRO A 235 -59.30 -27.30 37.04
CA PRO A 235 -59.71 -27.59 35.67
C PRO A 235 -61.23 -27.49 35.49
N GLY A 236 -61.67 -26.99 34.33
CA GLY A 236 -63.09 -26.96 33.93
C GLY A 236 -63.79 -25.60 34.01
N THR A 237 -63.06 -24.50 34.25
CA THR A 237 -63.68 -23.17 34.32
C THR A 237 -63.03 -22.20 33.35
N ALA A 238 -63.34 -22.35 32.05
CA ALA A 238 -63.16 -21.27 31.10
C ALA A 238 -64.11 -20.12 31.47
N LEU A 239 -63.64 -18.89 31.42
CA LEU A 239 -64.49 -17.70 31.46
C LEU A 239 -65.27 -17.66 30.14
N TRP A 240 -66.55 -18.04 30.19
CA TRP A 240 -67.48 -17.83 29.08
C TRP A 240 -68.19 -16.50 29.32
N PRO A 241 -67.78 -15.40 28.65
CA PRO A 241 -68.56 -14.18 28.72
C PRO A 241 -69.96 -14.47 28.17
N GLY A 242 -70.97 -14.30 29.02
CA GLY A 242 -72.37 -14.36 28.59
C GLY A 242 -72.70 -13.14 27.72
N ALA A 243 -73.88 -13.14 27.10
CA ALA A 243 -74.35 -12.04 26.25
C ALA A 243 -74.43 -10.65 26.95
N THR A 244 -74.29 -10.63 28.28
CA THR A 244 -74.33 -9.42 29.12
C THR A 244 -73.01 -9.14 29.84
N THR A 245 -71.95 -9.94 29.62
CA THR A 245 -70.66 -9.77 30.29
C THR A 245 -69.66 -9.14 29.33
N PHE A 246 -69.35 -7.86 29.54
CA PHE A 246 -68.37 -7.11 28.76
C PHE A 246 -67.11 -6.84 29.61
N PRO A 247 -65.90 -6.99 29.05
CA PRO A 247 -64.68 -6.57 29.75
C PRO A 247 -64.74 -5.08 30.11
N SER A 248 -64.39 -4.73 31.34
CA SER A 248 -64.29 -3.37 31.86
C SER A 248 -62.97 -3.19 32.62
N ASP A 249 -62.64 -1.95 33.00
CA ASP A 249 -61.46 -1.65 33.83
C ASP A 249 -61.48 -2.33 35.21
N SER A 250 -62.62 -2.91 35.60
CA SER A 250 -62.81 -3.70 36.82
C SER A 250 -62.93 -5.21 36.57
N THR A 251 -62.90 -5.68 35.32
CA THR A 251 -63.08 -7.08 34.95
C THR A 251 -61.82 -7.61 34.27
N PHE A 252 -61.04 -8.38 35.02
CA PHE A 252 -59.82 -9.02 34.55
C PHE A 252 -59.96 -10.55 34.64
N PRO A 253 -59.51 -11.31 33.62
CA PRO A 253 -59.32 -12.74 33.76
C PRO A 253 -58.30 -13.03 34.87
N ASP A 254 -58.67 -13.86 35.84
CA ASP A 254 -57.84 -14.20 37.00
C ASP A 254 -57.81 -15.73 37.16
N GLU A 255 -56.71 -16.27 37.68
CA GLU A 255 -56.58 -17.71 37.94
C GLU A 255 -57.52 -18.09 39.09
N LYS A 256 -58.57 -18.88 38.78
CA LYS A 256 -59.49 -19.41 39.78
C LYS A 256 -58.74 -20.40 40.68
N GLY A 257 -58.61 -20.05 41.95
CA GLY A 257 -58.06 -20.93 42.99
C GLY A 257 -58.98 -21.06 44.20
N ALA A 258 -58.77 -22.09 45.01
CA ALA A 258 -59.53 -22.35 46.22
C ALA A 258 -58.62 -22.83 47.35
N TRP A 259 -59.02 -22.59 48.60
CA TRP A 259 -58.37 -23.19 49.75
C TRP A 259 -58.88 -24.61 49.97
N THR A 260 -57.95 -25.56 49.99
CA THR A 260 -58.20 -26.93 50.43
C THR A 260 -57.78 -27.04 51.89
N ALA A 261 -58.76 -27.23 52.78
CA ALA A 261 -58.51 -27.50 54.19
C ALA A 261 -58.08 -28.96 54.38
N PHE A 262 -57.01 -29.18 55.13
CA PHE A 262 -56.65 -30.51 55.60
C PHE A 262 -57.37 -30.80 56.92
N GLY A 263 -57.88 -32.01 57.06
CA GLY A 263 -58.37 -32.51 58.34
C GLY A 263 -57.23 -32.57 59.36
N ILE A 264 -57.52 -32.13 60.58
CA ILE A 264 -56.64 -32.24 61.75
C ILE A 264 -57.17 -33.38 62.62
#